data_AF-A0AAV1STL9-F1
#
_entry.id   AF-A0AAV1STL9-F1
#
_cell.length_a   1.000
_cell.length_b   1.000
_cell.length_c   1.000
_cell.angle_alpha   90.00
_cell.angle_beta   90.00
_cell.angle_gamma   90.00
#
_symmetry.space_group_name_H-M   'P 1'
#
loop_
_entity.id
_entity.type
_entity.pdbx_description
1 polymer ?
#
loop_
_entity_poly.entity_id
_entity_poly.type
_entity_poly.pdbx_seq_one_letter_code
_entity_poly.pdbx_strand_id
1 'polypeptide(L)'
;MEIFTKKLNKTDLERRLLLSENYLKDFPRDHEANLNFKDEDGKVWTFRCRVPPGSHSKPALSGGWFLFVREKGLGIGDVIIIDEGKDIAAGGHFKIKLISKMEAAPFVSIVQVLGRNPLESATLALKM
;
A
#
# COMPACT_ATOMS: atom_id res chain seq x y z
N MET A 1 6.37 15.87 10.18
CA MET A 1 6.33 14.88 9.08
C MET A 1 5.66 13.66 9.66
N GLU A 2 4.34 13.62 9.56
CA GLU A 2 3.58 12.45 9.97
C GLU A 2 3.53 11.49 8.78
N ILE A 3 4.19 10.35 8.95
CA ILE A 3 4.16 9.25 7.98
C ILE A 3 3.15 8.23 8.48
N PHE A 4 2.16 7.94 7.66
CA PHE A 4 1.18 6.90 7.92
C PHE A 4 1.53 5.65 7.13
N THR A 5 1.82 4.57 7.83
CA THR A 5 2.07 3.26 7.22
C THR A 5 0.97 2.29 7.64
N LYS A 6 0.40 1.58 6.66
CA LYS A 6 -0.66 0.62 6.95
C LYS A 6 -0.64 -0.58 6.01
N LYS A 7 -0.77 -1.77 6.60
CA LYS A 7 -1.08 -3.02 5.90
C LYS A 7 -2.57 -3.08 5.60
N LEU A 8 -2.93 -3.17 4.33
CA LEU A 8 -4.32 -3.15 3.87
C LEU A 8 -5.05 -4.41 4.27
N ASN A 9 -6.23 -4.24 4.85
CA ASN A 9 -7.16 -5.34 5.12
C ASN A 9 -8.40 -5.23 4.22
N LYS A 10 -9.30 -6.22 4.32
CA LYS A 10 -10.54 -6.27 3.54
C LYS A 10 -11.39 -4.99 3.65
N THR A 11 -11.51 -4.41 4.85
CA THR A 11 -12.28 -3.17 5.07
C THR A 11 -11.66 -1.98 4.33
N ASP A 12 -10.32 -1.90 4.30
CA ASP A 12 -9.62 -0.82 3.62
C ASP A 12 -9.86 -0.84 2.11
N LEU A 13 -9.97 -2.03 1.53
CA LEU A 13 -10.17 -2.21 0.09
C LEU A 13 -11.63 -2.07 -0.34
N GLU A 14 -12.56 -2.55 0.48
CA GLU A 14 -13.98 -2.63 0.09
C GLU A 14 -14.85 -1.49 0.62
N ARG A 15 -14.48 -0.87 1.76
CA ARG A 15 -15.34 0.10 2.45
C ARG A 15 -14.75 1.49 2.56
N ARG A 16 -13.50 1.62 3.02
CA ARG A 16 -12.77 2.89 3.21
C ARG A 16 -11.44 2.63 3.86
N LEU A 17 -10.42 3.40 3.50
CA LEU A 17 -9.15 3.40 4.20
C LEU A 17 -9.26 4.25 5.47
N LEU A 18 -9.13 3.61 6.64
CA LEU A 18 -9.06 4.32 7.92
C LEU A 18 -7.63 4.81 8.19
N LEU A 19 -7.49 6.11 8.43
CA LEU A 19 -6.24 6.75 8.83
C LEU A 19 -6.10 6.74 10.36
N SER A 20 -4.89 7.03 10.85
CA SER A 20 -4.68 7.24 12.28
C SER A 20 -5.46 8.47 12.76
N GLU A 21 -5.96 8.44 14.00
CA GLU A 21 -6.73 9.53 14.64
C GLU A 21 -6.03 10.89 14.52
N ASN A 22 -4.70 10.85 14.51
CA ASN A 22 -3.83 12.00 14.54
C ASN A 22 -3.35 12.48 13.16
N TYR A 23 -3.65 11.75 12.08
CA TYR A 23 -3.07 12.07 10.76
C TYR A 23 -3.66 13.35 10.13
N LEU A 24 -4.86 13.75 10.53
CA LEU A 24 -5.58 14.91 9.99
C LEU A 24 -6.17 15.75 11.13
N LYS A 25 -5.37 16.07 12.17
CA LYS A 25 -5.85 16.84 13.34
C LYS A 25 -6.29 18.24 12.96
N ASP A 26 -5.55 18.88 12.06
CA ASP A 26 -5.83 20.23 11.58
C ASP A 26 -6.99 20.29 10.58
N PHE A 27 -7.51 19.14 10.16
CA PHE A 27 -8.62 19.07 9.23
C PHE A 27 -9.96 19.35 9.93
N PRO A 28 -10.85 20.20 9.37
CA PRO A 28 -12.13 20.49 10.00
C PRO A 28 -12.95 19.21 10.20
N ARG A 29 -13.36 18.97 11.44
CA ARG A 29 -14.24 17.85 11.80
C ARG A 29 -15.64 18.07 11.27
N ASP A 30 -16.36 16.97 11.04
CA ASP A 30 -17.73 16.97 10.51
C ASP A 30 -17.85 17.51 9.07
N HIS A 31 -16.71 17.67 8.37
CA HIS A 31 -16.67 18.06 6.97
C HIS A 31 -16.14 16.93 6.09
N GLU A 32 -16.62 16.91 4.84
CA GLU A 32 -16.10 16.06 3.78
C GLU A 32 -15.38 16.94 2.76
N ALA A 33 -14.16 16.58 2.41
CA ALA A 33 -13.36 17.33 1.44
C ALA A 33 -12.61 16.39 0.52
N ASN A 34 -12.26 16.92 -0.66
CA ASN A 34 -11.44 16.22 -1.62
C ASN A 34 -9.98 16.62 -1.43
N LEU A 35 -9.13 15.64 -1.11
CA LEU A 35 -7.69 15.80 -0.91
C LEU A 35 -6.94 15.17 -2.09
N ASN A 36 -5.88 15.84 -2.53
CA ASN A 36 -5.07 15.37 -3.66
C ASN A 36 -3.82 14.64 -3.16
N PHE A 37 -3.60 13.43 -3.68
CA PHE A 37 -2.48 12.57 -3.38
C PHE A 37 -1.67 12.32 -4.64
N LYS A 38 -0.38 12.62 -4.63
CA LYS A 38 0.53 12.34 -5.72
C LYS A 38 1.23 11.02 -5.47
N ASP A 39 1.17 10.10 -6.42
CA ASP A 39 1.89 8.83 -6.32
C ASP A 39 3.33 8.93 -6.86
N GLU A 40 4.07 7.82 -6.78
CA GLU A 40 5.47 7.71 -7.18
C GLU A 40 5.68 7.92 -8.69
N ASP A 41 4.70 7.56 -9.52
CA ASP A 41 4.65 7.85 -10.95
C ASP A 41 4.30 9.32 -11.25
N GLY A 42 4.01 10.11 -10.21
CA GLY A 42 3.66 11.51 -10.32
C GLY A 42 2.21 11.79 -10.69
N LYS A 43 1.38 10.76 -10.85
CA LYS A 43 -0.07 10.91 -11.07
C LYS A 43 -0.76 11.41 -9.80
N VAL A 44 -1.70 12.33 -9.98
CA VAL A 44 -2.49 12.92 -8.90
C VAL A 44 -3.83 12.22 -8.78
N TRP A 45 -4.17 11.85 -7.56
CA TRP A 45 -5.34 11.10 -7.16
C TRP A 45 -6.16 11.93 -6.18
N THR A 46 -7.42 12.17 -6.49
CA THR A 46 -8.31 12.92 -5.61
C THR A 46 -9.12 11.94 -4.76
N PHE A 47 -8.87 11.93 -3.46
CA PHE A 47 -9.59 11.08 -2.50
C PHE A 47 -10.56 11.92 -1.69
N ARG A 48 -11.75 11.37 -1.48
CA ARG A 48 -12.73 11.96 -0.58
C ARG A 48 -12.33 11.61 0.84
N CYS A 49 -12.04 12.62 1.64
CA CYS A 49 -11.69 12.52 3.04
C CYS A 49 -12.84 13.00 3.91
N ARG A 50 -13.20 12.19 4.92
CA ARG A 50 -14.17 12.56 5.94
C ARG A 50 -13.59 12.33 7.33
N VAL A 51 -13.64 13.35 8.17
CA VAL A 51 -13.31 13.25 9.60
C VAL A 51 -14.63 13.23 10.38
N PRO A 52 -15.04 12.09 10.96
CA PRO A 52 -16.29 12.01 11.71
C PRO A 52 -16.24 12.91 12.96
N PRO A 53 -17.40 13.37 13.46
CA PRO A 53 -17.46 14.08 14.72
C PRO A 53 -17.00 13.18 15.89
N GLY A 54 -16.46 13.79 16.95
CA GLY A 54 -15.96 13.12 18.14
C GLY A 54 -14.42 13.06 18.25
N SER A 55 -13.91 13.15 19.48
CA SER A 55 -12.47 13.27 19.76
C SER A 55 -11.64 12.07 19.31
N HIS A 56 -12.24 10.87 19.27
CA HIS A 56 -11.55 9.61 18.94
C HIS A 56 -11.92 9.02 17.57
N SER A 57 -12.55 9.83 16.72
CA SER A 57 -13.00 9.39 15.42
C SER A 57 -11.84 9.38 14.41
N LYS A 58 -11.62 8.22 13.80
CA LYS A 58 -10.57 8.04 12.78
C LYS A 58 -11.00 8.67 11.45
N PRO A 59 -10.13 9.45 10.79
CA PRO A 59 -10.40 9.92 9.43
C PRO A 59 -10.54 8.74 8.47
N ALA A 60 -11.32 8.91 7.42
CA ALA A 60 -11.50 7.90 6.39
C ALA A 60 -11.35 8.47 4.98
N LEU A 61 -10.60 7.76 4.13
CA LEU A 61 -10.53 8.01 2.69
C LEU A 61 -11.48 7.08 1.93
N SER A 62 -12.17 7.65 0.94
CA SER A 62 -13.19 6.97 0.13
C SER A 62 -13.27 7.60 -1.27
N GLY A 63 -14.24 7.17 -2.09
CA GLY A 63 -14.42 7.69 -3.44
C GLY A 63 -13.25 7.29 -4.35
N GLY A 64 -12.41 8.26 -4.75
CA GLY A 64 -11.26 8.03 -5.62
C GLY A 64 -10.24 7.01 -5.07
N TRP A 65 -10.27 6.73 -3.76
CA TRP A 65 -9.49 5.65 -3.14
C TRP A 65 -9.73 4.30 -3.83
N PHE A 66 -10.97 3.96 -4.18
CA PHE A 66 -11.27 2.68 -4.81
C PHE A 66 -10.80 2.59 -6.26
N LEU A 67 -10.75 3.73 -6.96
CA LEU A 67 -10.17 3.81 -8.30
C LEU A 67 -8.66 3.57 -8.23
N PHE A 68 -7.99 4.18 -7.27
CA PHE A 68 -6.58 3.93 -7.00
C PHE A 68 -6.31 2.46 -6.67
N VAL A 69 -7.10 1.85 -5.78
CA VAL A 69 -7.01 0.42 -5.44
C VAL A 69 -7.11 -0.47 -6.68
N ARG A 70 -8.09 -0.21 -7.55
CA ARG A 70 -8.29 -1.01 -8.77
C ARG A 70 -7.17 -0.82 -9.79
N GLU A 71 -6.74 0.43 -10.02
CA GLU A 71 -5.74 0.72 -11.04
C GLU A 71 -4.33 0.27 -10.62
N LYS A 72 -3.98 0.40 -9.34
CA LYS A 72 -2.70 -0.09 -8.80
C LYS A 72 -2.74 -1.58 -8.43
N GLY A 73 -3.88 -2.25 -8.58
CA GLY A 73 -4.03 -3.68 -8.30
C GLY A 73 -3.81 -4.06 -6.83
N LEU A 74 -4.22 -3.21 -5.88
CA LEU A 74 -3.96 -3.42 -4.45
C LEU A 74 -4.77 -4.59 -3.89
N GLY A 75 -4.11 -5.44 -3.11
CA GLY A 75 -4.66 -6.61 -2.46
C GLY A 75 -4.55 -6.60 -0.94
N ILE A 76 -5.16 -7.60 -0.30
CA ILE A 76 -5.06 -7.79 1.14
C ILE A 76 -3.60 -8.11 1.48
N GLY A 77 -3.05 -7.34 2.42
CA GLY A 77 -1.70 -7.52 2.91
C GLY A 77 -0.64 -6.65 2.25
N ASP A 78 -0.98 -5.90 1.20
CA ASP A 78 -0.10 -4.85 0.68
C ASP A 78 0.06 -3.72 1.70
N VAL A 79 1.18 -3.01 1.64
CA VAL A 79 1.50 -1.93 2.56
C VAL A 79 1.50 -0.61 1.80
N ILE A 80 0.80 0.38 2.33
CA ILE A 80 0.85 1.75 1.81
C ILE A 80 1.57 2.65 2.80
N ILE A 81 2.24 3.66 2.25
CA ILE A 81 2.80 4.77 3.00
C ILE A 81 2.19 6.06 2.49
N ILE A 82 1.71 6.91 3.40
CA ILE A 82 1.23 8.25 3.09
C ILE A 82 2.06 9.26 3.89
N ASP A 83 2.65 10.22 3.20
CA ASP A 83 3.44 11.30 3.78
C ASP A 83 2.75 12.65 3.54
N GLU A 84 2.55 13.39 4.62
CA GLU A 84 2.08 14.77 4.55
C GLU A 84 3.23 15.66 4.05
N GLY A 85 3.26 15.91 2.75
CA GLY A 85 4.19 16.85 2.16
C GLY A 85 3.93 18.26 2.69
N LYS A 86 4.98 18.94 3.17
CA LYS A 86 4.99 20.29 3.76
C LYS A 86 4.48 21.45 2.87
N ASP A 87 3.68 21.20 1.85
CA ASP A 87 3.21 22.23 0.91
C ASP A 87 1.70 22.51 1.01
N ILE A 88 1.07 22.19 2.14
CA ILE A 88 -0.37 22.41 2.37
C ILE A 88 -0.74 23.90 2.21
N ALA A 89 0.21 24.81 2.45
CA ALA A 89 0.02 26.26 2.36
C ALA A 89 -0.18 26.80 0.92
N ALA A 90 0.11 26.03 -0.14
CA ALA A 90 0.02 26.47 -1.53
C ALA A 90 -0.86 25.57 -2.41
N GLY A 91 -1.81 24.82 -1.81
CA GLY A 91 -2.62 23.82 -2.50
C GLY A 91 -2.01 22.41 -2.46
N GLY A 92 -1.36 22.10 -1.35
CA GLY A 92 -0.47 20.95 -1.18
C GLY A 92 -1.06 19.59 -1.53
N HIS A 93 -0.20 18.76 -2.10
CA HIS A 93 -0.46 17.36 -2.37
C HIS A 93 0.14 16.50 -1.24
N PHE A 94 -0.64 15.55 -0.75
CA PHE A 94 -0.10 14.43 0.02
C PHE A 94 0.69 13.52 -0.91
N LYS A 95 1.70 12.82 -0.41
CA LYS A 95 2.39 11.79 -1.20
C LYS A 95 1.91 10.43 -0.76
N ILE A 96 1.50 9.59 -1.70
CA ILE A 96 1.14 8.19 -1.44
C ILE A 96 2.11 7.28 -2.17
N LYS A 97 2.61 6.27 -1.45
CA LYS A 97 3.56 5.29 -1.98
C LYS A 97 3.05 3.89 -1.70
N LEU A 98 3.31 3.01 -2.66
CA LEU A 98 2.98 1.60 -2.51
C LEU A 98 4.26 0.85 -2.15
N ILE A 99 4.25 0.23 -0.97
CA ILE A 99 5.18 -0.84 -0.66
C ILE A 99 4.41 -2.13 -0.88
N SER A 100 4.39 -2.56 -2.15
CA SER A 100 3.97 -3.90 -2.52
C SER A 100 4.62 -4.89 -1.55
N LYS A 101 3.86 -5.91 -1.12
CA LYS A 101 4.24 -6.88 -0.08
C LYS A 101 5.74 -6.82 0.23
N MET A 102 6.10 -6.53 1.48
CA MET A 102 7.35 -7.07 2.01
C MET A 102 7.24 -8.57 1.77
N GLU A 103 7.75 -9.02 0.62
CA GLU A 103 8.11 -10.39 0.36
C GLU A 103 8.93 -10.71 1.60
N ALA A 104 8.37 -11.57 2.47
CA ALA A 104 9.24 -12.40 3.28
C ALA A 104 10.25 -12.92 2.26
N ALA A 105 11.50 -12.50 2.43
CA ALA A 105 12.58 -12.51 1.44
C ALA A 105 12.39 -13.62 0.39
N PRO A 106 12.67 -13.40 -0.90
CA PRO A 106 12.65 -14.49 -1.85
C PRO A 106 13.54 -15.57 -1.25
N PHE A 107 12.94 -16.66 -0.77
CA PHE A 107 13.68 -17.86 -0.53
C PHE A 107 14.11 -18.20 -1.93
N VAL A 108 15.34 -17.78 -2.23
CA VAL A 108 16.02 -18.03 -3.49
C VAL A 108 15.62 -19.43 -3.88
N SER A 109 14.99 -19.59 -5.04
CA SER A 109 14.82 -20.89 -5.66
C SER A 109 16.23 -21.43 -5.95
N ILE A 110 16.92 -21.93 -4.90
CA ILE A 110 18.20 -22.65 -4.99
C ILE A 110 17.96 -24.01 -5.65
N VAL A 111 16.69 -24.41 -5.87
CA VAL A 111 16.33 -25.66 -6.53
C VAL A 111 15.65 -25.40 -7.87
N GLN A 112 16.27 -24.66 -8.80
CA GLN A 112 15.99 -24.90 -10.24
C GLN A 112 17.04 -24.42 -11.26
N VAL A 113 18.29 -24.17 -10.84
CA VAL A 113 19.46 -24.29 -11.75
C VAL A 113 20.28 -25.45 -11.23
N LEU A 114 19.95 -26.63 -11.73
CA LEU A 114 20.75 -27.86 -11.86
C LEU A 114 19.75 -29.04 -11.97
N GLY A 115 19.00 -29.07 -13.07
CA GLY A 115 18.27 -30.26 -13.52
C GLY A 115 19.24 -31.34 -14.03
N ARG A 116 20.15 -31.80 -13.17
CA ARG A 116 20.85 -33.07 -13.31
C ARG A 116 20.78 -33.77 -11.96
N ASN A 117 19.89 -34.77 -11.87
CA ASN A 117 19.94 -35.78 -10.82
C ASN A 117 21.32 -36.47 -10.86
N PRO A 118 22.12 -36.45 -9.79
CA PRO A 118 23.39 -37.19 -9.74
C PRO A 118 23.22 -38.71 -9.55
N LEU A 119 21.99 -39.22 -9.46
CA LEU A 119 21.70 -40.61 -9.10
C LEU A 119 21.24 -41.50 -10.27
N GLU A 120 21.20 -40.98 -11.49
CA GLU A 120 20.76 -41.71 -12.70
C GLU A 120 21.83 -41.72 -13.82
N SER A 121 23.12 -41.64 -13.49
CA SER A 121 24.20 -41.69 -14.51
C SER A 121 25.39 -42.60 -14.18
N ALA A 122 25.26 -43.54 -13.24
CA ALA A 122 26.33 -44.49 -12.91
C ALA A 122 25.94 -45.98 -12.95
N THR A 123 24.75 -46.32 -13.48
CA THR A 123 24.38 -47.71 -13.84
C THR A 123 25.03 -48.17 -15.16
N LEU A 124 25.96 -47.39 -15.74
CA LEU A 124 26.66 -47.74 -16.99
C LEU A 124 28.20 -47.75 -16.87
N ALA A 125 28.74 -48.12 -15.70
CA ALA A 125 30.18 -48.37 -15.50
C ALA A 125 30.50 -49.72 -14.82
N LEU A 126 29.51 -50.63 -14.71
CA LEU A 126 29.70 -52.00 -14.20
C LEU A 126 28.99 -53.03 -15.09
N LYS A 127 29.46 -53.10 -16.34
CA LYS A 127 29.46 -54.22 -17.29
C LYS A 127 30.70 -53.91 -18.15
N MET A 128 31.89 -54.50 -17.94
CA MET A 128 32.19 -55.94 -18.02
C MET A 128 31.40 -56.62 -19.12
#